data_AF-A0A5C7EH96-F1
#
_entry.id   AF-A0A5C7EH96-F1
#
_cell.length_a   1.000
_cell.length_b   1.000
_cell.length_c   1.000
_cell.angle_alpha   90.00
_cell.angle_beta   90.00
_cell.angle_gamma   90.00
#
_symmetry.space_group_name_H-M   'P 1'
#
loop_
_entity.id
_entity.type
_entity.pdbx_description
1 polymer ?
#
loop_
_entity_poly.entity_id
_entity_poly.type
_entity_poly.pdbx_seq_one_letter_code
_entity_poly.pdbx_strand_id
1 'polypeptide(L)'
;MFIPVGDYPNPRGVPVMTILLIAVNVAVFVLVSLPLAHAPVSLDDPRLPAYLDLVARSLPRGVSLEVLARQTTAYDLLVFEYGFRADHASLSTLFTSMFLHGGFLHLAGNMLFLWIYGDNVEHRLGAVPFLFWYLVTGAAATLTHALITPGPPLPLVGASGAISGVLGFYFLLFPGHFVRVLLLLFPFYVGTVMIPARIVLGLYLVVDNLLPFLLAPSGPVAYGAHIGGFLAGLIAAAWMRLRGR
;
A
#
# COMPACT_ATOMS: atom_id res chain seq x y z
N MET A 1 17.29 -11.39 -4.18
CA MET A 1 15.97 -10.73 -4.13
C MET A 1 14.89 -11.81 -4.16
N PHE A 2 13.90 -11.72 -3.25
CA PHE A 2 12.74 -12.62 -3.17
C PHE A 2 11.51 -11.87 -3.68
N ILE A 3 10.99 -12.25 -4.84
CA ILE A 3 9.80 -11.59 -5.42
C ILE A 3 8.69 -12.62 -5.64
N PRO A 4 7.53 -12.48 -5.00
CA PRO A 4 6.34 -13.23 -5.39
C PRO A 4 5.97 -12.92 -6.84
N VAL A 5 5.80 -13.94 -7.67
CA VAL A 5 5.44 -13.79 -9.10
C VAL A 5 4.13 -14.50 -9.47
N GLY A 6 3.50 -15.18 -8.51
CA GLY A 6 2.25 -15.90 -8.69
C GLY A 6 1.98 -16.81 -7.51
N ASP A 7 0.82 -17.45 -7.52
CA ASP A 7 0.39 -18.41 -6.53
C ASP A 7 -0.23 -19.65 -7.17
N TYR A 8 -0.58 -20.64 -6.33
CA TYR A 8 -1.15 -21.91 -6.76
C TYR A 8 -1.91 -22.59 -5.61
N PRO A 9 -3.06 -23.24 -5.88
CA PRO A 9 -3.79 -23.25 -7.15
C PRO A 9 -4.54 -21.93 -7.39
N ASN A 10 -4.63 -21.51 -8.66
CA ASN A 10 -5.42 -20.33 -9.02
C ASN A 10 -6.87 -20.72 -9.33
N PRO A 11 -7.84 -19.88 -8.92
CA PRO A 11 -9.24 -20.10 -9.21
C PRO A 11 -9.50 -19.95 -10.72
N ARG A 12 -10.54 -20.61 -11.21
CA ARG A 12 -11.06 -20.40 -12.56
C ARG A 12 -12.05 -19.24 -12.55
N GLY A 13 -11.92 -18.33 -13.49
CA GLY A 13 -12.81 -17.17 -13.64
C GLY A 13 -12.02 -15.88 -13.88
N VAL A 14 -12.74 -14.78 -14.06
CA VAL A 14 -12.14 -13.45 -14.22
C VAL A 14 -12.36 -12.67 -12.92
N PRO A 15 -11.30 -12.27 -12.20
CA PRO A 15 -11.42 -11.46 -10.99
C PRO A 15 -11.67 -10.00 -11.38
N VAL A 16 -12.92 -9.69 -11.73
CA VAL A 16 -13.33 -8.40 -12.31
C VAL A 16 -12.97 -7.24 -11.38
N MET A 17 -13.23 -7.35 -10.08
CA MET A 17 -12.96 -6.25 -9.14
C MET A 17 -11.46 -6.03 -8.92
N THR A 18 -10.67 -7.10 -8.84
CA THR A 18 -9.22 -7.03 -8.76
C THR A 18 -8.64 -6.31 -9.98
N ILE A 19 -9.10 -6.68 -11.18
CA ILE A 19 -8.70 -6.02 -12.43
C ILE A 19 -9.12 -4.55 -12.45
N LEU A 20 -10.35 -4.23 -12.02
CA LEU A 20 -10.84 -2.85 -11.97
C LEU A 20 -10.03 -1.99 -10.99
N LEU A 21 -9.73 -2.50 -9.80
CA LEU A 21 -8.88 -1.81 -8.83
C LEU A 21 -7.49 -1.56 -9.40
N ILE A 22 -6.89 -2.55 -10.08
CA ILE A 22 -5.60 -2.36 -10.76
C ILE A 22 -5.72 -1.28 -11.83
N ALA A 23 -6.73 -1.36 -12.70
CA ALA A 23 -6.93 -0.42 -13.78
C ALA A 23 -7.13 1.02 -13.27
N VAL A 24 -7.91 1.22 -12.20
CA VAL A 24 -8.11 2.53 -11.59
C VAL A 24 -6.81 3.09 -11.02
N ASN A 25 -6.04 2.29 -10.28
CA ASN A 25 -4.75 2.72 -9.74
C ASN A 25 -3.75 3.10 -10.84
N VAL A 26 -3.67 2.29 -11.90
CA VAL A 26 -2.84 2.58 -13.08
C VAL A 26 -3.31 3.84 -13.79
N ALA A 27 -4.62 4.02 -13.97
CA ALA A 27 -5.19 5.20 -14.62
C ALA A 27 -4.90 6.48 -13.81
N VAL A 28 -5.10 6.47 -12.50
CA VAL A 28 -4.75 7.60 -11.63
C VAL A 28 -3.25 7.90 -11.75
N PHE A 29 -2.40 6.88 -11.72
CA PHE A 29 -0.96 7.09 -11.83
C PHE A 29 -0.55 7.69 -13.18
N VAL A 30 -1.03 7.12 -14.29
CA VAL A 30 -0.62 7.53 -15.64
C VAL A 30 -1.24 8.87 -16.05
N LEU A 31 -2.51 9.10 -15.71
CA LEU A 31 -3.25 10.29 -16.15
C LEU A 31 -3.11 11.48 -15.19
N VAL A 32 -2.79 11.23 -13.91
CA VAL A 32 -2.70 12.27 -12.87
C VAL A 32 -1.31 12.36 -12.28
N SER A 33 -0.80 11.28 -11.68
CA SER A 33 0.48 11.33 -10.96
C SER A 33 1.65 11.64 -11.88
N LEU A 34 1.75 10.96 -13.03
CA LEU A 34 2.91 11.05 -13.91
C LEU A 34 3.06 12.43 -14.58
N PRO A 35 2.02 13.07 -15.12
CA PRO A 35 2.14 14.43 -15.64
C PRO A 35 2.51 15.44 -14.55
N LEU A 36 1.87 15.35 -13.38
CA LEU A 36 2.10 16.29 -12.28
C LEU A 36 3.47 16.11 -11.62
N ALA A 37 4.04 14.90 -11.63
CA ALA A 37 5.36 14.63 -11.09
C ALA A 37 6.49 15.27 -11.91
N HIS A 38 6.21 15.66 -13.15
CA HIS A 38 7.15 16.39 -14.01
C HIS A 38 6.78 17.87 -14.17
N ALA A 39 5.67 18.31 -13.59
CA ALA A 39 5.23 19.69 -13.63
C ALA A 39 5.80 20.46 -12.41
N PRO A 40 6.44 21.62 -12.62
CA PRO A 40 6.90 22.45 -11.51
C PRO A 40 5.70 22.97 -10.71
N VAL A 41 5.89 23.18 -9.41
CA VAL A 41 4.88 23.82 -8.58
C VAL A 41 4.78 25.32 -8.91
N SER A 42 3.56 25.88 -8.85
CA SER A 42 3.39 27.33 -8.90
C SER A 42 3.85 27.94 -7.58
N LEU A 43 4.73 28.95 -7.63
CA LEU A 43 5.20 29.65 -6.43
C LEU A 43 4.08 30.45 -5.75
N ASP A 44 3.03 30.78 -6.48
CA ASP A 44 1.83 31.46 -5.96
C ASP A 44 0.76 30.48 -5.45
N ASP A 45 1.02 29.17 -5.45
CA ASP A 45 0.06 28.19 -4.94
C ASP A 45 -0.16 28.36 -3.43
N PRO A 46 -1.40 28.58 -2.96
CA PRO A 46 -1.68 28.86 -1.56
C PRO A 46 -1.34 27.69 -0.62
N ARG A 47 -1.20 26.46 -1.14
CA ARG A 47 -0.84 25.26 -0.36
C ARG A 47 0.67 25.15 -0.14
N LEU A 48 1.49 25.78 -1.00
CA LEU A 48 2.94 25.62 -1.01
C LEU A 48 3.59 26.01 0.33
N PRO A 49 3.26 27.12 0.99
CA PRO A 49 3.88 27.48 2.28
C PRO A 49 3.63 26.42 3.37
N ALA A 50 2.41 25.89 3.45
CA ALA A 50 2.04 24.88 4.43
C ALA A 50 2.72 23.53 4.15
N TYR A 51 2.86 23.17 2.87
CA TYR A 51 3.61 21.99 2.45
C TYR A 51 5.10 22.11 2.84
N LEU A 52 5.74 23.23 2.51
CA LEU A 52 7.15 23.45 2.80
C LEU A 52 7.45 23.43 4.30
N ASP A 53 6.57 24.01 5.13
CA ASP A 53 6.69 23.95 6.59
C ASP A 53 6.61 22.51 7.12
N LEU A 54 5.66 21.70 6.61
CA LEU A 54 5.55 20.29 6.99
C LEU A 54 6.80 19.49 6.60
N VAL A 55 7.28 19.66 5.37
CA VAL A 55 8.48 18.96 4.88
C VAL A 55 9.73 19.39 5.65
N ALA A 56 9.87 20.68 5.94
CA ALA A 56 11.00 21.20 6.70
C ALA A 56 11.09 20.60 8.12
N ARG A 57 9.96 20.32 8.78
CA ARG A 57 9.93 19.63 10.08
C ARG A 57 10.45 18.19 10.03
N SER A 58 10.49 17.59 8.85
CA SER A 58 10.91 16.20 8.62
C SER A 58 12.36 16.10 8.15
N LEU A 59 13.01 17.23 7.85
CA LEU A 59 14.38 17.29 7.32
C LEU A 59 15.39 17.73 8.40
N PRO A 60 16.68 17.37 8.23
CA PRO A 60 17.75 17.91 9.07
C PRO A 60 17.81 19.44 9.02
N ARG A 61 18.23 20.06 10.12
CA ARG A 61 18.40 21.53 10.20
C ARG A 61 19.40 22.00 9.13
N GLY A 62 19.06 23.07 8.41
CA GLY A 62 19.94 23.74 7.44
C GLY A 62 19.56 23.56 5.96
N VAL A 63 18.48 22.84 5.64
CA VAL A 63 17.94 22.79 4.28
C VAL A 63 17.26 24.11 3.94
N SER A 64 17.63 24.73 2.82
CA SER A 64 17.01 25.96 2.32
C SER A 64 15.59 25.68 1.81
N LEU A 65 14.60 26.45 2.28
CA LEU A 65 13.23 26.41 1.79
C LEU A 65 13.14 26.74 0.29
N GLU A 66 14.05 27.56 -0.23
CA GLU A 66 14.11 27.88 -1.65
C GLU A 66 14.50 26.66 -2.49
N VAL A 67 15.45 25.85 -2.00
CA VAL A 67 15.84 24.60 -2.67
C VAL A 67 14.70 23.60 -2.64
N LEU A 68 13.98 23.50 -1.51
CA LEU A 68 12.79 22.65 -1.40
C LEU A 68 11.68 23.07 -2.36
N ALA A 69 11.39 24.37 -2.43
CA ALA A 69 10.39 24.90 -3.37
C ALA A 69 10.72 24.55 -4.82
N ARG A 70 11.99 24.64 -5.22
CA ARG A 70 12.45 24.30 -6.58
C ARG A 70 12.40 22.79 -6.89
N GLN A 71 12.45 21.95 -5.86
CA GLN A 71 12.35 20.48 -5.99
C GLN A 71 10.91 19.99 -5.86
N THR A 72 10.00 20.84 -5.40
CA THR A 72 8.59 20.51 -5.22
C THR A 72 7.89 20.47 -6.58
N THR A 73 7.16 19.40 -6.82
CA THR A 73 6.36 19.19 -8.02
C THR A 73 4.89 19.50 -7.75
N ALA A 74 4.11 19.69 -8.81
CA ALA A 74 2.66 19.79 -8.67
C ALA A 74 2.05 18.53 -8.04
N TYR A 75 2.69 17.37 -8.22
CA TYR A 75 2.26 16.11 -7.61
C TYR A 75 2.43 16.10 -6.10
N ASP A 76 3.50 16.70 -5.58
CA ASP A 76 3.71 16.79 -4.14
C ASP A 76 2.57 17.55 -3.45
N LEU A 77 2.08 18.63 -4.07
CA LEU A 77 0.92 19.37 -3.56
C LEU A 77 -0.40 18.59 -3.71
N LEU A 78 -0.56 17.82 -4.78
CA LEU A 78 -1.71 16.91 -4.93
C LEU A 78 -1.71 15.86 -3.80
N VAL A 79 -0.55 15.26 -3.50
CA VAL A 79 -0.39 14.32 -2.40
C VAL A 79 -0.63 14.99 -1.05
N PHE A 80 -0.19 16.24 -0.87
CA PHE A 80 -0.44 17.00 0.35
C PHE A 80 -1.92 17.28 0.61
N GLU A 81 -2.73 17.44 -0.44
CA GLU A 81 -4.17 17.69 -0.36
C GLU A 81 -5.00 16.40 -0.27
N TYR A 82 -4.67 15.39 -1.07
CA TYR A 82 -5.49 14.18 -1.22
C TYR A 82 -4.90 12.93 -0.57
N GLY A 83 -3.65 12.98 -0.08
CA GLY A 83 -3.07 11.98 0.80
C GLY A 83 -3.64 12.09 2.21
N PHE A 84 -3.60 10.99 2.95
CA PHE A 84 -4.14 10.99 4.31
C PHE A 84 -3.13 11.60 5.28
N ARG A 85 -3.56 12.61 6.03
CA ARG A 85 -2.76 13.22 7.09
C ARG A 85 -3.54 13.20 8.39
N ALA A 86 -2.92 12.75 9.48
CA ALA A 86 -3.58 12.60 10.76
C ALA A 86 -4.09 13.94 11.34
N ASP A 87 -3.39 15.04 11.06
CA ASP A 87 -3.73 16.40 11.52
C ASP A 87 -4.84 17.07 10.68
N HIS A 88 -5.11 16.58 9.47
CA HIS A 88 -6.13 17.08 8.54
C HIS A 88 -7.00 15.92 8.03
N ALA A 89 -7.31 14.97 8.91
CA ALA A 89 -7.99 13.75 8.55
C ALA A 89 -9.40 14.03 8.02
N SER A 90 -9.71 13.48 6.85
CA SER A 90 -11.05 13.54 6.26
C SER A 90 -11.43 12.21 5.64
N LEU A 91 -12.73 11.95 5.53
CA LEU A 91 -13.23 10.71 4.92
C LEU A 91 -12.78 10.58 3.46
N SER A 92 -12.70 11.69 2.71
CA SER A 92 -12.17 11.68 1.34
C SER A 92 -10.72 11.21 1.32
N THR A 93 -9.83 11.85 2.11
CA THR A 93 -8.40 11.51 2.15
C THR A 93 -8.14 10.06 2.59
N LEU A 94 -9.02 9.49 3.42
CA LEU A 94 -8.95 8.09 3.83
C LEU A 94 -9.05 7.13 2.64
N PHE A 95 -9.82 7.48 1.62
CA PHE A 95 -10.02 6.65 0.43
C PHE A 95 -9.17 7.10 -0.76
N THR A 96 -9.03 8.41 -1.01
CA THR A 96 -8.23 8.92 -2.15
C THR A 96 -6.75 8.55 -2.01
N SER A 97 -6.22 8.54 -0.78
CA SER A 97 -4.85 8.11 -0.50
C SER A 97 -4.54 6.69 -0.97
N MET A 98 -5.52 5.79 -0.97
CA MET A 98 -5.35 4.41 -1.44
C MET A 98 -5.04 4.30 -2.94
N PHE A 99 -5.29 5.37 -3.71
CA PHE A 99 -5.10 5.39 -5.16
C PHE A 99 -3.90 6.24 -5.61
N LEU A 100 -3.28 7.00 -4.70
CA LEU A 100 -2.07 7.77 -4.96
C LEU A 100 -0.83 6.90 -4.72
N HIS A 101 0.24 7.11 -5.49
CA HIS A 101 1.46 6.32 -5.39
C HIS A 101 2.72 7.18 -5.45
N GLY A 102 3.69 6.90 -4.59
CA GLY A 102 4.95 7.67 -4.53
C GLY A 102 5.91 7.46 -5.72
N GLY A 103 5.56 6.64 -6.71
CA GLY A 103 6.37 6.40 -7.89
C GLY A 103 6.05 5.07 -8.59
N PHE A 104 6.74 4.81 -9.71
CA PHE A 104 6.47 3.65 -10.56
C PHE A 104 6.67 2.31 -9.81
N LEU A 105 7.78 2.13 -9.10
CA LEU A 105 8.04 0.89 -8.36
C LEU A 105 7.04 0.65 -7.23
N HIS A 106 6.57 1.73 -6.58
CA HIS A 106 5.54 1.64 -5.56
C HIS A 106 4.21 1.16 -6.16
N LEU A 107 3.77 1.73 -7.29
CA LEU A 107 2.60 1.23 -8.02
C LEU A 107 2.79 -0.22 -8.48
N ALA A 108 3.89 -0.51 -9.16
CA ALA A 108 4.15 -1.83 -9.73
C ALA A 108 4.14 -2.93 -8.65
N GLY A 109 4.76 -2.67 -7.49
CA GLY A 109 4.72 -3.59 -6.35
C GLY A 109 3.30 -3.82 -5.82
N ASN A 110 2.52 -2.76 -5.64
CA ASN A 110 1.13 -2.86 -5.20
C ASN A 110 0.28 -3.67 -6.18
N MET A 111 0.37 -3.36 -7.47
CA MET A 111 -0.42 -4.05 -8.49
C MET A 111 -0.01 -5.52 -8.64
N LEU A 112 1.28 -5.84 -8.48
CA LEU A 112 1.77 -7.23 -8.48
C LEU A 112 1.18 -8.02 -7.30
N PHE A 113 1.21 -7.47 -6.09
CA PHE A 113 0.62 -8.14 -4.92
C PHE A 113 -0.90 -8.27 -5.05
N LEU A 114 -1.58 -7.21 -5.49
CA LEU A 114 -3.02 -7.28 -5.71
C LEU A 114 -3.39 -8.31 -6.79
N TRP A 115 -2.58 -8.44 -7.84
CA TRP A 115 -2.76 -9.46 -8.88
C TRP A 115 -2.59 -10.89 -8.36
N ILE A 116 -1.56 -11.14 -7.53
CA ILE A 116 -1.23 -12.48 -7.01
C ILE A 116 -2.25 -12.94 -5.96
N TYR A 117 -2.73 -12.05 -5.10
CA TYR A 117 -3.53 -12.45 -3.94
C TYR A 117 -4.99 -12.03 -4.03
N GLY A 118 -5.31 -10.99 -4.81
CA GLY A 118 -6.65 -10.43 -4.92
C GLY A 118 -7.65 -11.37 -5.58
N ASP A 119 -7.22 -12.08 -6.62
CA ASP A 119 -8.09 -12.96 -7.39
C ASP A 119 -8.71 -14.07 -6.54
N ASN A 120 -7.92 -14.77 -5.72
CA ASN A 120 -8.36 -15.84 -4.85
C ASN A 120 -9.36 -15.32 -3.80
N VAL A 121 -9.03 -14.20 -3.17
CA VAL A 121 -9.90 -13.58 -2.15
C VAL A 121 -11.19 -13.09 -2.80
N GLU A 122 -11.14 -12.48 -3.98
CA GLU A 122 -12.33 -12.08 -4.73
C GLU A 122 -13.20 -13.28 -5.10
N HIS A 123 -12.63 -14.37 -5.63
CA HIS A 123 -13.41 -15.57 -5.96
C HIS A 123 -14.08 -16.17 -4.72
N ARG A 124 -13.43 -16.09 -3.56
CA ARG A 124 -13.98 -16.63 -2.31
C ARG A 124 -15.07 -15.75 -1.69
N LEU A 125 -15.03 -14.43 -1.91
CA LEU A 125 -15.95 -13.46 -1.31
C LEU A 125 -17.04 -12.97 -2.27
N GLY A 126 -16.78 -13.01 -3.57
CA GLY A 126 -17.51 -12.26 -4.60
C GLY A 126 -16.98 -10.83 -4.78
N ALA A 127 -17.19 -10.25 -5.96
CA ALA A 127 -16.66 -8.95 -6.36
C ALA A 127 -17.06 -7.79 -5.42
N VAL A 128 -18.34 -7.69 -5.06
CA VAL A 128 -18.84 -6.58 -4.22
C VAL A 128 -18.36 -6.70 -2.76
N PRO A 129 -18.46 -7.87 -2.08
CA PRO A 129 -17.88 -8.02 -0.75
C PRO A 129 -16.36 -7.84 -0.72
N PHE A 130 -15.66 -8.25 -1.78
CA PHE A 130 -14.22 -8.00 -1.92
C PHE A 130 -13.90 -6.50 -1.95
N LEU A 131 -14.59 -5.71 -2.78
CA LEU A 131 -14.42 -4.25 -2.81
C LEU A 131 -14.69 -3.62 -1.43
N PHE A 132 -15.78 -4.03 -0.77
CA PHE A 132 -16.12 -3.53 0.55
C PHE A 132 -14.99 -3.78 1.55
N TRP A 133 -14.50 -5.02 1.65
CA TRP A 133 -13.43 -5.36 2.58
C TRP A 133 -12.07 -4.76 2.21
N TYR A 134 -11.78 -4.59 0.92
CA TYR A 134 -10.60 -3.86 0.46
C TYR A 134 -10.60 -2.43 1.00
N LEU A 135 -11.71 -1.70 0.85
CA LEU A 135 -11.85 -0.33 1.35
C LEU A 135 -11.84 -0.26 2.89
N VAL A 136 -12.53 -1.18 3.57
CA VAL A 136 -12.59 -1.20 5.04
C VAL A 136 -11.22 -1.52 5.64
N THR A 137 -10.52 -2.52 5.11
CA THR A 137 -9.17 -2.86 5.62
C THR A 137 -8.14 -1.80 5.26
N GLY A 138 -8.25 -1.13 4.12
CA GLY A 138 -7.43 0.04 3.78
C GLY A 138 -7.65 1.23 4.73
N ALA A 139 -8.91 1.48 5.11
CA ALA A 139 -9.24 2.51 6.08
C ALA A 139 -8.67 2.15 7.46
N ALA A 140 -8.87 0.90 7.90
CA ALA A 140 -8.30 0.41 9.16
C ALA A 140 -6.76 0.45 9.15
N ALA A 141 -6.10 0.13 8.04
CA ALA A 141 -4.67 0.24 7.85
C ALA A 141 -4.19 1.69 8.04
N THR A 142 -4.83 2.63 7.35
CA THR A 142 -4.50 4.05 7.42
C THR A 142 -4.65 4.60 8.84
N LEU A 143 -5.77 4.30 9.48
CA LEU A 143 -6.00 4.71 10.87
C LEU A 143 -5.02 4.06 11.84
N THR A 144 -4.68 2.79 11.65
CA THR A 144 -3.66 2.12 12.47
C THR A 144 -2.31 2.82 12.32
N HIS A 145 -1.87 3.10 11.09
CA HIS A 145 -0.63 3.82 10.83
C HIS A 145 -0.60 5.17 11.55
N ALA A 146 -1.68 5.95 11.43
CA ALA A 146 -1.80 7.26 12.06
C ALA A 146 -1.75 7.20 13.60
N LEU A 147 -2.25 6.11 14.20
CA LEU A 147 -2.27 5.93 15.65
C LEU A 147 -0.93 5.47 16.23
N ILE A 148 -0.19 4.63 15.51
CA ILE A 148 0.99 3.94 16.06
C ILE A 148 2.32 4.49 15.53
N THR A 149 2.30 5.29 14.47
CA THR A 149 3.53 5.82 13.86
C THR A 149 3.85 7.19 14.45
N PRO A 150 4.98 7.34 15.17
CA PRO A 150 5.40 8.63 15.68
C PRO A 150 5.98 9.50 14.57
N GLY A 151 5.91 10.82 14.75
CA GLY A 151 6.54 11.79 13.87
C GLY A 151 5.56 12.78 13.25
N PRO A 152 6.05 13.62 12.33
CA PRO A 152 5.21 14.57 11.61
C PRO A 152 4.16 13.83 10.76
N PRO A 153 2.94 14.37 10.61
CA PRO A 153 1.84 13.76 9.88
C PRO A 153 2.04 13.93 8.36
N LEU A 154 3.11 13.34 7.83
CA LEU A 154 3.36 13.32 6.39
C LEU A 154 2.21 12.61 5.67
N PRO A 155 1.81 13.08 4.46
CA PRO A 155 0.73 12.45 3.73
C PRO A 155 1.02 10.97 3.44
N LEU A 156 0.15 10.09 3.94
CA LEU A 156 0.14 8.68 3.61
C LEU A 156 -0.53 8.48 2.25
N VAL A 157 0.11 7.69 1.39
CA VAL A 157 -0.40 7.29 0.07
C VAL A 157 -0.07 5.83 -0.21
N GLY A 158 -0.89 5.19 -1.04
CA GLY A 158 -0.67 3.86 -1.57
C GLY A 158 -1.80 2.89 -1.27
N ALA A 159 -2.05 2.00 -2.22
CA ALA A 159 -2.98 0.87 -2.07
C ALA A 159 -2.51 -0.19 -1.06
N SER A 160 -1.24 -0.12 -0.64
CA SER A 160 -0.55 -1.20 0.07
C SER A 160 -1.23 -1.61 1.38
N GLY A 161 -1.80 -0.68 2.15
CA GLY A 161 -2.54 -1.01 3.37
C GLY A 161 -3.81 -1.85 3.12
N ALA A 162 -4.58 -1.51 2.08
CA ALA A 162 -5.74 -2.30 1.66
C ALA A 162 -5.32 -3.67 1.13
N ILE A 163 -4.24 -3.71 0.35
CA ILE A 163 -3.64 -4.96 -0.15
C ILE A 163 -3.15 -5.82 1.01
N SER A 164 -2.52 -5.26 2.04
CA SER A 164 -2.16 -6.01 3.25
C SER A 164 -3.39 -6.64 3.91
N GLY A 165 -4.53 -5.95 3.89
CA GLY A 165 -5.84 -6.53 4.24
C GLY A 165 -6.19 -7.76 3.43
N VAL A 166 -6.08 -7.69 2.11
CA VAL A 166 -6.22 -8.85 1.22
C VAL A 166 -5.26 -9.98 1.59
N LEU A 167 -4.01 -9.69 1.95
CA LEU A 167 -3.05 -10.70 2.41
C LEU A 167 -3.49 -11.35 3.74
N GLY A 168 -4.07 -10.57 4.66
CA GLY A 168 -4.64 -11.09 5.91
C GLY A 168 -5.80 -12.06 5.67
N PHE A 169 -6.70 -11.72 4.74
CA PHE A 169 -7.71 -12.66 4.25
C PHE A 169 -7.06 -13.91 3.65
N TYR A 170 -6.08 -13.73 2.77
CA TYR A 170 -5.44 -14.82 2.06
C TYR A 170 -4.78 -15.82 3.01
N PHE A 171 -4.02 -15.31 3.99
CA PHE A 171 -3.30 -16.09 5.00
C PHE A 171 -4.22 -17.08 5.75
N LEU A 172 -5.42 -16.61 6.11
CA LEU A 172 -6.37 -17.42 6.86
C LEU A 172 -7.14 -18.36 5.95
N LEU A 173 -7.64 -17.84 4.82
CA LEU A 173 -8.58 -18.52 3.94
C LEU A 173 -7.92 -19.63 3.09
N PHE A 174 -6.64 -19.48 2.73
CA PHE A 174 -5.94 -20.39 1.81
C PHE A 174 -4.71 -21.06 2.45
N PRO A 175 -4.89 -21.91 3.49
CA PRO A 175 -3.80 -22.51 4.24
C PRO A 175 -2.89 -23.45 3.43
N GLY A 176 -3.42 -24.06 2.38
CA GLY A 176 -2.71 -25.03 1.54
C GLY A 176 -2.16 -24.46 0.24
N HIS A 177 -2.28 -23.15 0.02
CA HIS A 177 -1.77 -22.52 -1.19
C HIS A 177 -0.26 -22.30 -1.11
N PHE A 178 0.36 -22.24 -2.28
CA PHE A 178 1.78 -21.96 -2.45
C PHE A 178 1.95 -20.67 -3.25
N VAL A 179 2.97 -19.90 -2.91
CA VAL A 179 3.40 -18.74 -3.66
C VAL A 179 4.65 -19.13 -4.45
N ARG A 180 4.63 -18.85 -5.75
CA ARG A 180 5.81 -18.93 -6.61
C ARG A 180 6.66 -17.70 -6.36
N VAL A 181 7.86 -17.91 -5.83
CA VAL A 181 8.80 -16.84 -5.52
C VAL A 181 9.99 -16.93 -6.47
N LEU A 182 10.26 -15.83 -7.17
CA LEU A 182 11.48 -15.64 -7.95
C LEU A 182 12.65 -15.37 -6.99
N LEU A 183 13.67 -16.22 -7.09
CA LEU A 183 14.94 -16.06 -6.42
C LEU A 183 15.97 -15.57 -7.43
N LEU A 184 16.41 -14.33 -7.21
CA LEU A 184 17.54 -13.75 -7.93
C LEU A 184 18.72 -13.64 -6.97
N LEU A 185 19.63 -14.60 -7.06
CA LEU A 185 20.93 -14.62 -6.38
C LEU A 185 22.01 -14.48 -7.46
N PHE A 186 22.02 -13.34 -8.15
CA PHE A 186 22.97 -13.09 -9.23
C PHE A 186 24.43 -13.08 -8.71
N PRO A 187 25.40 -13.67 -9.42
CA PRO A 187 25.28 -14.44 -10.67
C PRO A 187 24.99 -15.95 -10.49
N PHE A 188 24.81 -16.42 -9.26
CA PHE A 188 24.83 -17.85 -8.90
C PHE A 188 23.52 -18.60 -9.15
N TYR A 189 22.36 -17.94 -9.05
CA TYR A 189 21.06 -18.59 -9.25
C TYR A 189 19.98 -17.60 -9.72
N VAL A 190 19.23 -18.01 -10.75
CA VAL A 190 18.02 -17.33 -11.24
C VAL A 190 16.97 -18.40 -11.49
N GLY A 191 15.93 -18.44 -10.66
CA GLY A 191 14.88 -19.46 -10.76
C GLY A 191 13.69 -19.17 -9.86
N THR A 192 12.66 -20.01 -9.94
CA THR A 192 11.47 -19.89 -9.09
C THR A 192 11.32 -21.09 -8.16
N VAL A 193 10.92 -20.84 -6.92
CA VAL A 193 10.58 -21.88 -5.94
C VAL A 193 9.14 -21.72 -5.48
N MET A 194 8.49 -22.83 -5.13
CA MET A 194 7.15 -22.83 -4.54
C MET A 194 7.29 -22.87 -3.02
N ILE A 195 6.77 -21.85 -2.34
CA ILE A 195 6.83 -21.74 -0.88
C ILE A 195 5.40 -21.70 -0.34
N PRO A 196 5.07 -22.43 0.74
CA PRO A 196 3.76 -22.31 1.37
C PRO A 196 3.38 -20.85 1.63
N ALA A 197 2.19 -20.44 1.19
CA ALA A 197 1.77 -19.04 1.22
C ALA A 197 1.84 -18.44 2.62
N ARG A 198 1.50 -19.23 3.65
CA ARG A 198 1.58 -18.81 5.05
C ARG A 198 3.00 -18.45 5.51
N ILE A 199 4.02 -19.13 4.97
CA ILE A 199 5.41 -18.80 5.30
C ILE A 199 5.78 -17.46 4.66
N VAL A 200 5.47 -17.28 3.37
CA VAL A 200 5.75 -16.02 2.66
C VAL A 200 5.04 -14.84 3.31
N LEU A 201 3.75 -14.97 3.59
CA LEU A 201 2.94 -13.93 4.22
C LEU A 201 3.32 -13.68 5.69
N GLY A 202 3.75 -14.71 6.41
CA GLY A 202 4.29 -14.57 7.77
C GLY A 202 5.62 -13.81 7.78
N LEU A 203 6.52 -14.11 6.84
CA LEU A 203 7.76 -13.36 6.64
C LEU A 203 7.47 -11.91 6.24
N TYR A 204 6.53 -11.67 5.34
CA TYR A 204 6.08 -10.32 4.99
C TYR A 204 5.61 -9.54 6.23
N LEU A 205 4.77 -10.13 7.08
CA LEU A 205 4.28 -9.45 8.27
C LEU A 205 5.39 -9.17 9.29
N VAL A 206 6.27 -10.15 9.54
CA VAL A 206 7.27 -10.06 10.61
C VAL A 206 8.55 -9.38 10.14
N VAL A 207 9.15 -9.87 9.05
CA VAL A 207 10.46 -9.44 8.57
C VAL A 207 10.35 -8.15 7.77
N ASP A 208 9.38 -8.03 6.86
CA ASP A 208 9.30 -6.85 5.99
C ASP A 208 8.59 -5.66 6.65
N ASN A 209 7.83 -5.89 7.74
CA ASN A 209 7.01 -4.86 8.36
C ASN A 209 7.23 -4.69 9.86
N LEU A 210 7.01 -5.72 10.67
CA LEU A 210 7.14 -5.58 12.12
C LEU A 210 8.57 -5.23 12.55
N LEU A 211 9.58 -5.93 12.04
CA LEU A 211 10.96 -5.69 12.43
C LEU A 211 11.43 -4.28 12.01
N PRO A 212 11.25 -3.81 10.76
CA PRO A 212 11.55 -2.44 10.37
C PRO A 212 10.76 -1.40 11.16
N PHE A 213 9.49 -1.67 11.48
CA PHE A 213 8.69 -0.77 12.33
C PHE A 213 9.31 -0.61 13.72
N LEU A 214 9.80 -1.68 14.33
CA LEU A 214 10.46 -1.62 15.64
C LEU A 214 11.81 -0.91 15.62
N LEU A 215 12.50 -0.92 14.48
CA LEU A 215 13.83 -0.32 14.32
C LEU A 215 13.77 1.14 13.85
N ALA A 216 12.86 1.46 12.94
CA ALA A 216 12.72 2.75 12.28
C ALA A 216 11.25 3.00 11.88
N PRO A 217 10.35 3.26 12.85
CA PRO A 217 8.91 3.34 12.61
C PRO A 217 8.52 4.47 11.65
N SER A 218 9.28 5.57 11.63
CA SER A 218 9.04 6.75 10.78
C SER A 218 9.81 6.68 9.44
N GLY A 219 10.13 5.48 8.96
CA GLY A 219 10.79 5.27 7.66
C GLY A 219 9.91 5.64 6.46
N PRO A 220 10.45 5.55 5.22
CA PRO A 220 9.72 5.90 4.00
C PRO A 220 8.58 4.92 3.65
N VAL A 221 8.52 3.77 4.34
CA VAL A 221 7.49 2.75 4.14
C VAL A 221 6.52 2.82 5.32
N ALA A 222 5.22 2.80 5.02
CA ALA A 222 4.16 2.84 6.02
C ALA A 222 3.94 1.49 6.70
N TYR A 223 4.94 0.98 7.43
CA TYR A 223 4.89 -0.35 8.07
C TYR A 223 3.65 -0.53 8.96
N GLY A 224 3.27 0.51 9.70
CA GLY A 224 2.07 0.48 10.54
C GLY A 224 0.77 0.28 9.74
N ALA A 225 0.70 0.77 8.50
CA ALA A 225 -0.43 0.53 7.62
C ALA A 225 -0.47 -0.93 7.19
N HIS A 226 0.68 -1.51 6.83
CA HIS A 226 0.74 -2.92 6.42
C HIS A 226 0.35 -3.86 7.56
N ILE A 227 0.85 -3.63 8.77
CA ILE A 227 0.51 -4.41 9.96
C ILE A 227 -0.99 -4.27 10.27
N GLY A 228 -1.51 -3.03 10.32
CA GLY A 228 -2.92 -2.76 10.61
C GLY A 228 -3.86 -3.38 9.58
N GLY A 229 -3.54 -3.23 8.30
CA GLY A 229 -4.29 -3.83 7.19
C GLY A 229 -4.32 -5.34 7.30
N PHE A 230 -3.16 -5.99 7.43
CA PHE A 230 -3.06 -7.44 7.56
C PHE A 230 -3.89 -7.98 8.72
N LEU A 231 -3.77 -7.36 9.91
CA LEU A 231 -4.55 -7.78 11.07
C LEU A 231 -6.05 -7.55 10.88
N ALA A 232 -6.47 -6.42 10.29
CA ALA A 232 -7.87 -6.15 9.99
C ALA A 232 -8.46 -7.20 9.03
N GLY A 233 -7.73 -7.56 7.97
CA GLY A 233 -8.14 -8.61 7.04
C GLY A 233 -8.20 -9.99 7.70
N LEU A 234 -7.22 -10.33 8.54
CA LEU A 234 -7.20 -11.58 9.31
C LEU A 234 -8.41 -11.69 10.25
N ILE A 235 -8.72 -10.61 10.99
CA ILE A 235 -9.86 -10.53 11.89
C ILE A 235 -11.18 -10.64 11.12
N ALA A 236 -11.32 -9.92 10.01
CA ALA A 236 -12.51 -9.98 9.17
C ALA A 236 -12.73 -11.39 8.61
N ALA A 237 -11.67 -12.03 8.09
CA ALA A 237 -11.73 -13.41 7.61
C ALA A 237 -12.11 -14.40 8.72
N ALA A 238 -11.58 -14.22 9.93
CA ALA A 238 -11.91 -15.05 11.09
C ALA A 238 -13.37 -14.88 11.49
N TRP A 239 -13.87 -13.65 11.57
CA TRP A 239 -15.26 -13.34 11.84
C TRP A 239 -16.21 -13.96 10.80
N MET A 240 -15.87 -13.90 9.52
CA MET A 240 -16.65 -14.53 8.45
C MET A 240 -16.68 -16.06 8.58
N ARG A 241 -15.57 -16.70 8.98
CA ARG A 241 -15.55 -18.15 9.25
C ARG A 241 -16.41 -18.55 10.44
N LEU A 242 -16.49 -17.71 11.47
CA LEU A 242 -17.33 -17.96 12.64
C LEU A 242 -18.82 -17.81 12.32
N ARG A 243 -19.19 -16.93 11.39
CA ARG A 243 -20.59 -16.74 10.93
C ARG A 243 -21.02 -17.64 9.78
N GLY A 244 -20.07 -18.17 9.02
CA GLY A 244 -20.28 -19.09 7.91
C GLY A 244 -20.23 -20.57 8.33
N ARG A 245 -20.35 -20.84 9.63
CA ARG A 245 -20.72 -22.13 10.21
C ARG A 245 -22.18 -22.06 10.64
#